data_AF-A0A955Q9B3-F1
#
_entry.id   AF-A0A955Q9B3-F1
#
_cell.length_a   1.000
_cell.length_b   1.000
_cell.length_c   1.000
_cell.angle_alpha   90.00
_cell.angle_beta   90.00
_cell.angle_gamma   90.00
#
_symmetry.space_group_name_H-M   'P 1'
#
loop_
_entity.id
_entity.type
_entity.pdbx_description
1 polymer ?
#
loop_
_entity_poly.entity_id
_entity_poly.type
_entity_poly.pdbx_seq_one_letter_code
_entity_poly.pdbx_strand_id
1 'polypeptide(L)'
;TAQIRIDEIKAAGEGFVVDDFNTRCRFALRFGDIRDDNNQALVRADSVRDAFNSPFRPFVLASTSIGQEGLDFHTWCHAVVHWNLPSNPVDLEQREGRVHRYKGHAVRKNIAERYGLNALCESHEGGDPWQTLFQIASQRKTNGYSDLVPYWVFEEGSARIERRIPLLPYSKEVGKLKRLKQGLALYRMVFGQPRQEDLLFSLSQNGSHEAADFSNWLISLQPPADTLLNDNP
;
A
#
# COMPACT_ATOMS: atom_id res chain seq x y z
N THR A 1 11.01 -6.61 -26.76
CA THR A 1 10.76 -7.87 -26.01
C THR A 1 11.97 -8.16 -25.18
N ALA A 2 11.78 -8.43 -23.88
CA ALA A 2 12.89 -8.67 -22.98
C ALA A 2 13.50 -10.07 -23.19
N GLN A 3 14.78 -10.21 -22.86
CA GLN A 3 15.42 -11.49 -22.67
C GLN A 3 15.54 -11.75 -21.17
N ILE A 4 15.35 -13.00 -20.77
CA ILE A 4 15.56 -13.45 -19.40
C ILE A 4 16.63 -14.53 -19.42
N ARG A 5 17.61 -14.40 -18.53
CA ARG A 5 18.63 -15.41 -18.27
C ARG A 5 18.05 -16.40 -17.26
N ILE A 6 18.10 -17.67 -17.60
CA ILE A 6 17.57 -18.76 -16.78
C ILE A 6 18.73 -19.68 -16.43
N ASP A 7 18.84 -20.02 -15.15
CA ASP A 7 19.79 -21.02 -14.67
C ASP A 7 19.29 -22.42 -15.06
N GLU A 8 20.13 -23.17 -15.76
CA GLU A 8 19.87 -24.54 -16.17
C GLU A 8 20.73 -25.50 -15.34
N ILE A 9 20.09 -26.34 -14.52
CA ILE A 9 20.79 -27.34 -13.73
C ILE A 9 20.90 -28.63 -14.54
N LYS A 10 22.11 -28.99 -14.95
CA LYS A 10 22.44 -30.22 -15.69
C LYS A 10 23.10 -31.22 -14.75
N ALA A 11 22.72 -32.49 -14.84
CA ALA A 11 23.47 -33.57 -14.18
C ALA A 11 24.75 -33.84 -14.97
N ALA A 12 25.89 -33.91 -14.28
CA ALA A 12 27.19 -34.24 -14.88
C ALA A 12 27.95 -35.21 -13.96
N GLY A 13 28.07 -36.47 -14.36
CA GLY A 13 28.73 -37.51 -13.56
C GLY A 13 28.06 -37.68 -12.19
N GLU A 14 28.85 -37.58 -11.11
CA GLU A 14 28.36 -37.65 -9.72
C GLU A 14 27.86 -36.30 -9.16
N GLY A 15 27.73 -35.25 -9.98
CA GLY A 15 27.35 -33.91 -9.52
C GLY A 15 26.34 -33.19 -10.41
N PHE A 16 26.12 -31.92 -10.09
CA PHE A 16 25.30 -31.00 -10.86
C PHE A 16 26.15 -29.82 -11.33
N VAL A 17 25.94 -29.40 -12.58
CA VAL A 17 26.52 -28.18 -13.15
C VAL A 17 25.38 -27.19 -13.38
N VAL A 18 25.59 -25.96 -12.95
CA VAL A 18 24.69 -24.85 -13.24
C VAL A 18 25.23 -24.14 -14.47
N ASP A 19 24.49 -24.23 -15.57
CA ASP A 19 24.71 -23.52 -16.82
C ASP A 19 23.67 -22.38 -16.93
N ASP A 20 23.79 -21.50 -17.91
CA ASP A 20 22.77 -20.49 -18.18
C ASP A 20 22.37 -20.43 -19.66
N PHE A 21 21.12 -20.04 -19.91
CA PHE A 21 20.68 -19.71 -21.27
C PHE A 21 19.72 -18.54 -21.27
N ASN A 22 19.69 -17.80 -22.38
CA ASN A 22 18.78 -16.69 -22.58
C ASN A 22 17.54 -17.14 -23.34
N THR A 23 16.37 -16.79 -22.84
CA THR A 23 15.11 -16.96 -23.56
C THR A 23 14.36 -15.64 -23.72
N ARG A 24 13.52 -15.55 -24.75
CA ARG A 24 12.72 -14.36 -25.02
C ARG A 24 11.47 -14.37 -24.14
N CYS A 25 11.32 -13.34 -23.31
CA CYS A 25 10.13 -13.13 -22.50
C CYS A 25 9.25 -12.01 -23.09
N ARG A 26 7.93 -12.26 -23.15
CA ARG A 26 6.92 -11.29 -23.63
C ARG A 26 5.97 -10.81 -22.55
N PHE A 27 5.93 -11.49 -21.40
CA PHE A 27 4.97 -11.23 -20.34
C PHE A 27 5.59 -10.67 -19.06
N ALA A 28 6.90 -10.79 -18.88
CA ALA A 28 7.63 -10.30 -17.71
C ALA A 28 8.85 -9.48 -18.12
N LEU A 29 9.19 -8.53 -17.26
CA LEU A 29 10.35 -7.66 -17.35
C LEU A 29 11.11 -7.76 -16.04
N ARG A 30 12.43 -7.84 -16.08
CA ARG A 30 13.25 -7.80 -14.86
C ARG A 30 13.22 -6.38 -14.31
N PHE A 31 12.94 -6.25 -13.02
CA PHE A 31 13.08 -4.99 -12.29
C PHE A 31 14.49 -4.91 -11.69
N GLY A 32 15.36 -4.14 -12.32
CA GLY A 32 16.77 -3.98 -11.95
C GLY A 32 17.61 -3.60 -13.17
N ASP A 33 18.83 -3.11 -12.94
CA ASP A 33 19.72 -2.72 -14.03
C ASP A 33 20.23 -3.95 -14.79
N ILE A 34 19.75 -4.11 -16.02
CA ILE A 34 20.34 -5.07 -16.96
C ILE A 34 21.44 -4.34 -17.69
N ARG A 35 22.67 -4.83 -17.57
CA ARG A 35 23.83 -4.32 -18.32
C ARG A 35 24.21 -5.33 -19.40
N ASP A 36 24.56 -4.84 -20.57
CA ASP A 36 25.20 -5.60 -21.65
C ASP A 36 26.66 -5.97 -21.26
N ASP A 37 27.29 -6.87 -22.00
CA ASP A 37 28.71 -7.25 -21.83
C ASP A 37 29.65 -6.04 -21.97
N ASN A 38 29.21 -4.99 -22.67
CA ASN A 38 29.89 -3.69 -22.78
C ASN A 38 29.55 -2.73 -21.62
N ASN A 39 28.95 -3.21 -20.54
CA ASN A 39 28.50 -2.47 -19.36
C ASN A 39 27.48 -1.34 -19.67
N GLN A 40 26.82 -1.38 -20.83
CA GLN A 40 25.76 -0.44 -21.20
C GLN A 40 24.41 -0.89 -20.61
N ALA A 41 23.66 0.02 -20.00
CA ALA A 41 22.35 -0.30 -19.42
C ALA A 41 21.29 -0.55 -20.52
N LEU A 42 20.87 -1.80 -20.69
CA LEU A 42 19.85 -2.25 -21.64
C LEU A 42 18.44 -1.91 -21.18
N VAL A 43 18.17 -2.03 -19.88
CA VAL A 43 16.90 -1.66 -19.23
C VAL A 43 17.24 -1.09 -17.86
N ARG A 44 16.78 0.13 -17.59
CA ARG A 44 16.93 0.80 -16.29
C ARG A 44 15.73 0.49 -15.40
N ALA A 45 15.97 0.29 -14.11
CA ALA A 45 14.91 0.05 -13.13
C ALA A 45 13.84 1.17 -13.14
N ASP A 46 14.26 2.43 -13.34
CA ASP A 46 13.35 3.58 -13.40
C ASP A 46 12.33 3.47 -14.54
N SER A 47 12.74 3.04 -15.74
CA SER A 47 11.80 2.90 -16.87
C SER A 47 10.74 1.84 -16.61
N VAL A 48 11.10 0.75 -15.91
CA VAL A 48 10.14 -0.29 -15.51
C VAL A 48 9.21 0.23 -14.41
N ARG A 49 9.73 1.03 -13.47
CA ARG A 49 8.92 1.71 -12.44
C ARG A 49 7.91 2.65 -13.07
N ASP A 50 8.33 3.50 -13.99
CA ASP A 50 7.47 4.50 -14.63
C ASP A 50 6.37 3.82 -15.46
N ALA A 51 6.72 2.73 -16.17
CA ALA A 51 5.73 1.90 -16.86
C ALA A 51 4.72 1.26 -15.91
N PHE A 52 5.17 0.73 -14.76
CA PHE A 52 4.29 0.16 -13.73
C PHE A 52 3.39 1.20 -13.06
N ASN A 53 3.87 2.44 -12.91
CA ASN A 53 3.10 3.58 -12.41
C ASN A 53 2.23 4.25 -13.50
N SER A 54 2.05 3.59 -14.64
CA SER A 54 1.12 3.98 -15.70
C SER A 54 -0.12 3.07 -15.70
N PRO A 55 -1.22 3.44 -16.40
CA PRO A 55 -2.37 2.54 -16.56
C PRO A 55 -2.10 1.36 -17.52
N PHE A 56 -0.87 1.22 -18.04
CA PHE A 56 -0.47 0.20 -18.99
C PHE A 56 0.44 -0.87 -18.35
N ARG A 57 0.77 -1.91 -19.12
CA ARG A 57 1.63 -3.00 -18.64
C ARG A 57 3.03 -2.48 -18.26
N PRO A 58 3.68 -3.07 -17.25
CA PRO A 58 3.26 -4.24 -16.46
C PRO A 58 2.24 -3.92 -15.34
N PHE A 59 1.39 -4.88 -14.98
CA PHE A 59 0.36 -4.71 -13.93
C PHE A 59 0.72 -5.34 -12.57
N VAL A 60 1.80 -6.11 -12.53
CA VAL A 60 2.28 -6.77 -11.31
C VAL A 60 3.78 -6.51 -11.20
N LEU A 61 4.20 -6.05 -10.02
CA LEU A 61 5.60 -5.91 -9.65
C LEU A 61 5.90 -6.85 -8.50
N ALA A 62 6.88 -7.73 -8.70
CA ALA A 62 7.43 -8.57 -7.64
C ALA A 62 8.81 -8.01 -7.26
N SER A 63 9.03 -7.76 -5.97
CA SER A 63 10.29 -7.24 -5.44
C SER A 63 10.63 -7.92 -4.11
N THR A 64 11.93 -8.07 -3.84
CA THR A 64 12.46 -8.59 -2.57
C THR A 64 12.90 -7.43 -1.67
N SER A 65 13.26 -7.72 -0.41
CA SER A 65 13.65 -6.72 0.60
C SER A 65 14.85 -5.85 0.20
N ILE A 66 15.69 -6.29 -0.73
CA ILE A 66 16.95 -5.60 -1.13
C ILE A 66 16.69 -4.37 -2.03
N GLY A 67 15.49 -4.23 -2.60
CA GLY A 67 15.15 -3.13 -3.51
C GLY A 67 14.01 -2.23 -3.06
N GLN A 68 13.78 -2.06 -1.75
CA GLN A 68 12.52 -1.50 -1.22
C GLN A 68 12.58 -0.07 -0.68
N GLU A 69 13.75 0.54 -0.48
CA GLU A 69 13.79 1.92 0.01
C GLU A 69 13.52 2.93 -1.14
N GLY A 70 12.74 3.97 -0.84
CA GLY A 70 12.48 5.08 -1.78
C GLY A 70 11.48 4.83 -2.92
N LEU A 71 10.94 3.62 -3.10
CA LEU A 71 10.00 3.34 -4.20
C LEU A 71 8.54 3.60 -3.80
N ASP A 72 7.83 4.33 -4.65
CA ASP A 72 6.40 4.65 -4.50
C ASP A 72 5.59 4.08 -5.66
N PHE A 73 4.55 3.30 -5.34
CA PHE A 73 3.77 2.50 -6.29
C PHE A 73 2.25 2.76 -6.22
N HIS A 74 1.83 3.74 -5.43
CA HIS A 74 0.43 3.94 -5.04
C HIS A 74 -0.49 4.41 -6.17
N THR A 75 0.05 4.96 -7.26
CA THR A 75 -0.75 5.64 -8.28
C THR A 75 -1.78 4.70 -8.88
N TRP A 76 -1.37 3.52 -9.35
CA TRP A 76 -2.30 2.53 -9.92
C TRP A 76 -2.36 1.21 -9.14
N CYS A 77 -1.78 1.17 -7.94
CA CYS A 77 -1.90 0.02 -7.05
C CYS A 77 -2.99 0.23 -6.00
N HIS A 78 -3.73 -0.84 -5.72
CA HIS A 78 -4.63 -0.94 -4.56
C HIS A 78 -4.51 -2.31 -3.87
N ALA A 79 -3.54 -3.14 -4.27
CA ALA A 79 -3.35 -4.47 -3.70
C ALA A 79 -1.86 -4.71 -3.41
N VAL A 80 -1.58 -5.32 -2.26
CA VAL A 80 -0.25 -5.78 -1.86
C VAL A 80 -0.33 -7.28 -1.57
N VAL A 81 0.57 -8.04 -2.19
CA VAL A 81 0.71 -9.48 -1.97
C VAL A 81 1.93 -9.72 -1.09
N HIS A 82 1.72 -10.26 0.11
CA HIS A 82 2.83 -10.67 0.97
C HIS A 82 3.13 -12.14 0.72
N TRP A 83 4.15 -12.42 -0.10
CA TRP A 83 4.62 -13.79 -0.30
C TRP A 83 5.10 -14.43 1.01
N ASN A 84 5.85 -13.66 1.80
CA ASN A 84 6.27 -14.01 3.16
C ASN A 84 5.82 -12.94 4.15
N LEU A 85 5.35 -13.38 5.33
CA LEU A 85 5.02 -12.45 6.41
C LEU A 85 6.29 -11.81 6.98
N PRO A 86 6.31 -10.48 7.19
CA PRO A 86 7.40 -9.82 7.90
C PRO A 86 7.54 -10.34 9.34
N SER A 87 8.68 -10.06 9.97
CA SER A 87 8.95 -10.48 11.35
C SER A 87 8.23 -9.59 12.37
N ASN A 88 8.04 -8.30 12.04
CA ASN A 88 7.46 -7.31 12.93
C ASN A 88 6.29 -6.54 12.26
N PRO A 89 5.39 -5.92 13.04
CA PRO A 89 4.23 -5.19 12.50
C PRO A 89 4.59 -3.88 11.79
N VAL A 90 5.71 -3.26 12.12
CA VAL A 90 6.17 -2.01 11.48
C VAL A 90 6.50 -2.27 10.01
N ASP A 91 7.24 -3.33 9.72
CA ASP A 91 7.55 -3.77 8.36
C ASP A 91 6.28 -4.09 7.56
N LEU A 92 5.25 -4.63 8.22
CA LEU A 92 3.96 -4.88 7.58
C LEU A 92 3.30 -3.57 7.16
N GLU A 93 3.23 -2.60 8.07
CA GLU A 93 2.69 -1.25 7.80
C GLU A 93 3.47 -0.55 6.69
N GLN A 94 4.81 -0.57 6.74
CA GLN A 94 5.68 0.05 5.74
C GLN A 94 5.51 -0.56 4.34
N ARG A 95 5.31 -1.89 4.26
CA ARG A 95 5.03 -2.58 2.99
C ARG A 95 3.68 -2.17 2.41
N GLU A 96 2.65 -2.04 3.25
CA GLU A 96 1.32 -1.60 2.82
C GLU A 96 1.24 -0.11 2.49
N GLY A 97 2.06 0.70 3.18
CA GLY A 97 2.26 2.10 2.90
C GLY A 97 2.81 2.37 1.50
N ARG A 98 3.26 1.35 0.74
CA ARG A 98 3.61 1.48 -0.69
C ARG A 98 2.38 1.73 -1.58
N VAL A 99 1.20 1.37 -1.08
CA VAL A 99 -0.07 1.44 -1.80
C VAL A 99 -1.05 2.39 -1.10
N HIS A 100 -1.04 2.42 0.24
CA HIS A 100 -1.85 3.34 1.02
C HIS A 100 -1.19 4.72 1.09
N ARG A 101 -1.55 5.60 0.14
CA ARG A 101 -1.05 6.98 0.02
C ARG A 101 -2.17 7.97 -0.23
N TYR A 102 -1.86 9.24 -0.02
CA TYR A 102 -2.72 10.38 -0.39
C TYR A 102 -3.22 10.25 -1.82
N LYS A 103 -4.54 10.34 -2.01
CA LYS A 103 -5.23 10.15 -3.30
C LYS A 103 -4.89 8.82 -4.00
N GLY A 104 -4.61 7.77 -3.23
CA GLY A 104 -4.27 6.44 -3.75
C GLY A 104 -5.37 5.84 -4.65
N HIS A 105 -5.01 4.79 -5.40
CA HIS A 105 -5.90 4.23 -6.43
C HIS A 105 -7.28 3.79 -5.90
N ALA A 106 -7.37 3.16 -4.72
CA ALA A 106 -8.65 2.73 -4.15
C ALA A 106 -9.60 3.92 -3.87
N VAL A 107 -9.06 5.01 -3.31
CA VAL A 107 -9.80 6.25 -3.08
C VAL A 107 -10.29 6.84 -4.40
N ARG A 108 -9.40 6.95 -5.40
CA ARG A 108 -9.75 7.46 -6.73
C ARG A 108 -10.85 6.63 -7.40
N LYS A 109 -10.79 5.29 -7.27
CA LYS A 109 -11.84 4.39 -7.77
C LYS A 109 -13.19 4.67 -7.11
N ASN A 110 -13.23 4.77 -5.78
CA ASN A 110 -14.49 5.01 -5.06
C ASN A 110 -15.07 6.40 -5.37
N ILE A 111 -14.24 7.44 -5.47
CA ILE A 111 -14.69 8.78 -5.87
C ILE A 111 -15.26 8.77 -7.29
N ALA A 112 -14.57 8.09 -8.22
CA ALA A 112 -15.05 7.94 -9.59
C ALA A 112 -16.34 7.10 -9.68
N GLU A 113 -16.52 6.11 -8.81
CA GLU A 113 -17.76 5.33 -8.71
C GLU A 113 -18.91 6.19 -8.16
N ARG A 114 -18.65 7.01 -7.14
CA ARG A 114 -19.66 7.83 -6.47
C ARG A 114 -20.11 9.04 -7.29
N TYR A 115 -19.16 9.73 -7.92
CA TYR A 115 -19.40 11.00 -8.62
C TYR A 115 -19.21 10.87 -10.13
N GLY A 116 -18.09 10.26 -10.53
CA GLY A 116 -17.80 9.87 -11.90
C GLY A 116 -17.94 10.99 -12.93
N LEU A 117 -18.33 10.60 -14.14
CA LEU A 117 -18.48 11.51 -15.27
C LEU A 117 -19.66 12.47 -15.11
N ASN A 118 -20.74 12.06 -14.44
CA ASN A 118 -21.92 12.90 -14.26
C ASN A 118 -21.58 14.20 -13.53
N ALA A 119 -20.85 14.10 -12.42
CA ALA A 119 -20.41 15.26 -11.66
C ALA A 119 -19.39 16.12 -12.44
N LEU A 120 -18.54 15.50 -13.26
CA LEU A 120 -17.60 16.22 -14.11
C LEU A 120 -18.32 17.02 -15.21
N CYS A 121 -19.35 16.45 -15.85
CA CYS A 121 -20.12 17.17 -16.87
C CYS A 121 -20.81 18.43 -16.33
N GLU A 122 -21.20 18.43 -15.05
CA GLU A 122 -21.89 19.57 -14.43
C GLU A 122 -20.95 20.66 -13.92
N SER A 123 -19.75 20.29 -13.43
CA SER A 123 -18.91 21.19 -12.63
C SER A 123 -17.47 21.33 -13.13
N HIS A 124 -17.05 20.60 -14.17
CA HIS A 124 -15.68 20.69 -14.68
C HIS A 124 -15.54 21.76 -15.77
N GLU A 125 -14.83 22.83 -15.46
CA GLU A 125 -14.56 23.95 -16.37
C GLU A 125 -13.20 23.83 -17.11
N GLY A 126 -12.56 22.66 -17.03
CA GLY A 126 -11.23 22.37 -17.60
C GLY A 126 -10.15 22.15 -16.54
N GLY A 127 -8.98 21.64 -16.96
CA GLY A 127 -7.85 21.34 -16.06
C GLY A 127 -7.81 19.88 -15.60
N ASP A 128 -7.41 19.63 -14.34
CA ASP A 128 -7.33 18.28 -13.78
C ASP A 128 -8.70 17.80 -13.29
N PRO A 129 -9.32 16.80 -13.93
CA PRO A 129 -10.62 16.26 -13.50
C PRO A 129 -10.57 15.66 -12.10
N TRP A 130 -9.42 15.12 -11.66
CA TRP A 130 -9.30 14.59 -10.30
C TRP A 130 -9.42 15.70 -9.26
N GLN A 131 -8.81 16.86 -9.51
CA GLN A 131 -8.95 18.01 -8.61
C GLN A 131 -10.42 18.39 -8.42
N THR A 132 -11.19 18.48 -9.50
CA THR A 132 -12.64 18.75 -9.43
C THR A 132 -13.38 17.68 -8.63
N LEU A 133 -13.13 16.40 -8.90
CA LEU A 133 -13.78 15.30 -8.18
C LEU A 133 -13.46 15.29 -6.68
N PHE A 134 -12.20 15.54 -6.30
CA PHE A 134 -11.80 15.62 -4.90
C PHE A 134 -12.40 16.85 -4.19
N GLN A 135 -12.55 17.98 -4.88
CA GLN A 135 -13.23 19.16 -4.34
C GLN A 135 -14.71 18.87 -4.07
N ILE A 136 -15.42 18.25 -5.03
CA ILE A 136 -16.83 17.83 -4.86
C ILE A 136 -16.96 16.89 -3.67
N ALA A 137 -16.09 15.88 -3.57
CA ALA A 137 -16.09 14.93 -2.47
C ALA A 137 -15.80 15.61 -1.12
N SER A 138 -14.91 16.61 -1.09
CA SER A 138 -14.58 17.37 0.11
C SER A 138 -15.70 18.30 0.55
N GLN A 139 -16.46 18.89 -0.38
CA GLN A 139 -17.59 19.79 -0.09
C GLN A 139 -18.81 19.02 0.42
N ARG A 140 -19.02 17.79 -0.05
CA ARG A 140 -20.13 16.92 0.35
C ARG A 140 -19.83 16.08 1.59
N LYS A 141 -18.64 16.23 2.17
CA LYS A 141 -18.24 15.61 3.42
C LYS A 141 -19.16 16.08 4.55
N THR A 142 -19.77 15.15 5.28
CA THR A 142 -20.60 15.46 6.46
C THR A 142 -19.76 16.12 7.57
N ASN A 143 -20.33 17.08 8.28
CA ASN A 143 -19.70 17.68 9.46
C ASN A 143 -19.33 16.62 10.50
N GLY A 144 -18.11 16.71 11.05
CA GLY A 144 -17.57 15.76 12.05
C GLY A 144 -16.60 14.71 11.50
N TYR A 145 -16.46 14.58 10.18
CA TYR A 145 -15.40 13.73 9.60
C TYR A 145 -14.04 14.44 9.61
N SER A 146 -12.96 13.67 9.77
CA SER A 146 -11.57 14.16 9.70
C SER A 146 -11.18 14.60 8.27
N ASP A 147 -10.22 15.51 8.13
CA ASP A 147 -9.64 15.94 6.84
C ASP A 147 -8.88 14.83 6.09
N LEU A 148 -8.74 13.67 6.72
CA LEU A 148 -8.37 12.43 6.04
C LEU A 148 -9.39 12.02 4.97
N VAL A 149 -10.66 12.40 5.13
CA VAL A 149 -11.71 12.20 4.13
C VAL A 149 -11.80 13.45 3.24
N PRO A 150 -11.78 13.33 1.90
CA PRO A 150 -11.77 12.10 1.10
C PRO A 150 -10.37 11.63 0.67
N TYR A 151 -9.30 12.32 1.08
CA TYR A 151 -7.99 12.19 0.43
C TYR A 151 -7.21 10.92 0.79
N TRP A 152 -7.28 10.47 2.03
CA TRP A 152 -6.65 9.25 2.52
C TRP A 152 -7.66 8.12 2.64
N VAL A 153 -8.89 8.45 3.04
CA VAL A 153 -9.97 7.49 3.28
C VAL A 153 -11.24 7.97 2.56
N PHE A 154 -11.83 7.09 1.76
CA PHE A 154 -13.13 7.31 1.15
C PHE A 154 -13.85 5.97 0.97
N GLU A 155 -14.79 5.68 1.87
CA GLU A 155 -15.44 4.36 1.99
C GLU A 155 -16.76 4.24 1.21
N GLU A 156 -17.23 5.34 0.60
CA GLU A 156 -18.40 5.39 -0.28
C GLU A 156 -18.10 4.83 -1.68
N GLY A 157 -17.83 3.52 -1.75
CA GLY A 157 -17.61 2.80 -3.00
C GLY A 157 -17.23 1.34 -2.77
N SER A 158 -16.98 0.60 -3.84
CA SER A 158 -16.70 -0.84 -3.80
C SER A 158 -15.21 -1.19 -3.64
N ALA A 159 -14.29 -0.31 -4.01
CA ALA A 159 -12.85 -0.57 -3.98
C ALA A 159 -12.29 -0.46 -2.55
N ARG A 160 -11.34 -1.34 -2.24
CA ARG A 160 -10.59 -1.35 -0.98
C ARG A 160 -9.10 -1.54 -1.27
N ILE A 161 -8.27 -1.18 -0.32
CA ILE A 161 -6.87 -1.61 -0.34
C ILE A 161 -6.82 -3.06 0.12
N GLU A 162 -6.31 -3.91 -0.76
CA GLU A 162 -6.30 -5.35 -0.55
C GLU A 162 -4.94 -5.81 -0.02
N ARG A 163 -4.97 -6.53 1.10
CA ARG A 163 -3.84 -7.29 1.62
C ARG A 163 -4.05 -8.75 1.29
N ARG A 164 -3.27 -9.29 0.36
CA ARG A 164 -3.34 -10.70 -0.05
C ARG A 164 -2.18 -11.48 0.56
N ILE A 165 -2.48 -12.58 1.23
CA ILE A 165 -1.50 -13.42 1.89
C ILE A 165 -1.85 -14.88 1.56
N PRO A 166 -1.04 -15.58 0.74
CA PRO A 166 -1.24 -16.99 0.49
C PRO A 166 -0.89 -17.77 1.77
N LEU A 167 -1.91 -18.25 2.47
CA LEU A 167 -1.74 -19.05 3.68
C LEU A 167 -1.98 -20.51 3.38
N LEU A 168 -1.02 -21.36 3.76
CA LEU A 168 -1.22 -22.80 3.80
C LEU A 168 -1.99 -23.17 5.08
N PRO A 169 -3.07 -23.97 4.99
CA PRO A 169 -3.80 -24.45 6.16
C PRO A 169 -2.86 -25.12 7.18
N TYR A 170 -3.09 -24.87 8.47
CA TYR A 170 -2.30 -25.40 9.60
C TYR A 170 -0.81 -25.02 9.63
N SER A 171 -0.37 -24.09 8.78
CA SER A 171 1.00 -23.58 8.83
C SER A 171 1.22 -22.66 10.04
N LYS A 172 2.49 -22.54 10.45
CA LYS A 172 2.93 -21.57 11.48
C LYS A 172 2.59 -20.11 11.10
N GLU A 173 2.45 -19.83 9.80
CA GLU A 173 2.11 -18.50 9.28
C GLU A 173 0.71 -18.05 9.71
N VAL A 174 -0.23 -18.97 9.93
CA VAL A 174 -1.59 -18.62 10.43
C VAL A 174 -1.52 -17.96 11.80
N GLY A 175 -0.77 -18.57 12.73
CA GLY A 175 -0.55 -18.01 14.07
C GLY A 175 0.29 -16.74 14.04
N LYS A 176 1.30 -16.68 13.16
CA LYS A 176 2.14 -15.50 12.97
C LYS A 176 1.32 -14.31 12.46
N LEU A 177 0.42 -14.51 11.51
CA LEU A 177 -0.46 -13.45 11.01
C LEU A 177 -1.38 -12.90 12.11
N LYS A 178 -1.93 -13.77 12.96
CA LYS A 178 -2.76 -13.33 14.10
C LYS A 178 -1.98 -12.39 15.02
N ARG A 179 -0.75 -12.76 15.39
CA ARG A 179 0.13 -11.93 16.22
C ARG A 179 0.53 -10.62 15.53
N LEU A 180 0.84 -10.67 14.23
CA LEU A 180 1.15 -9.47 13.46
C LEU A 180 -0.02 -8.49 13.40
N LYS A 181 -1.25 -8.97 13.21
CA LYS A 181 -2.45 -8.11 13.21
C LYS A 181 -2.68 -7.44 14.57
N GLN A 182 -2.50 -8.18 15.66
CA GLN A 182 -2.59 -7.63 17.02
C GLN A 182 -1.50 -6.59 17.28
N GLY A 183 -0.25 -6.93 16.95
CA GLY A 183 0.88 -6.00 17.07
C GLY A 183 0.71 -4.75 16.23
N LEU A 184 0.10 -4.86 15.04
CA LEU A 184 -0.21 -3.72 14.19
C LEU A 184 -1.26 -2.79 14.79
N ALA A 185 -2.31 -3.35 15.41
CA ALA A 185 -3.31 -2.55 16.11
C ALA A 185 -2.68 -1.78 17.29
N LEU A 186 -1.86 -2.46 18.09
CA LEU A 186 -1.10 -1.82 19.18
C LEU A 186 -0.18 -0.71 18.66
N TYR A 187 0.59 -1.00 17.61
CA TYR A 187 1.48 -0.03 16.97
C TYR A 187 0.76 1.23 16.50
N ARG A 188 -0.42 1.09 15.88
CA ARG A 188 -1.22 2.22 15.41
C ARG A 188 -1.77 3.09 16.54
N MET A 189 -2.07 2.52 17.71
CA MET A 189 -2.57 3.29 18.85
C MET A 189 -1.53 4.20 19.47
N VAL A 190 -0.32 3.69 19.63
CA VAL A 190 0.78 4.45 20.24
C VAL A 190 1.51 5.34 19.24
N PHE A 191 1.12 5.28 17.97
CA PHE A 191 1.76 6.04 16.91
C PHE A 191 1.64 7.55 17.17
N GLY A 192 2.76 8.26 17.16
CA GLY A 192 2.81 9.68 17.49
C GLY A 192 2.81 10.01 18.99
N GLN A 193 2.79 9.00 19.88
CA GLN A 193 2.91 9.21 21.34
C GLN A 193 4.38 9.33 21.76
N PRO A 194 4.70 10.14 22.79
CA PRO A 194 6.03 10.14 23.39
C PRO A 194 6.34 8.78 24.02
N ARG A 195 7.59 8.29 23.88
CA ARG A 195 8.03 6.97 24.39
C ARG A 195 7.18 5.79 23.92
N GLN A 196 6.91 5.76 22.62
CA GLN A 196 6.10 4.74 21.94
C GLN A 196 6.49 3.29 22.28
N GLU A 197 7.79 3.01 22.45
CA GLU A 197 8.31 1.68 22.78
C GLU A 197 7.89 1.20 24.18
N ASP A 198 7.93 2.09 25.17
CA ASP A 198 7.55 1.78 26.56
C ASP A 198 6.04 1.47 26.66
N LEU A 199 5.22 2.24 25.94
CA LEU A 199 3.77 2.03 25.86
C LEU A 199 3.44 0.70 25.18
N LEU A 200 4.10 0.37 24.08
CA LEU A 200 3.93 -0.92 23.41
C LEU A 200 4.29 -2.08 24.33
N PHE A 201 5.41 -1.96 25.04
CA PHE A 201 5.85 -2.98 25.98
C PHE A 201 4.80 -3.21 27.07
N SER A 202 4.30 -2.15 27.72
CA SER A 202 3.26 -2.24 28.74
C SER A 202 1.96 -2.85 28.22
N LEU A 203 1.48 -2.39 27.06
CA LEU A 203 0.24 -2.87 26.43
C LEU A 203 0.35 -4.33 25.98
N SER A 204 1.53 -4.77 25.55
CA SER A 204 1.76 -6.16 25.13
C SER A 204 1.75 -7.16 26.28
N GLN A 205 2.03 -6.72 27.51
CA GLN A 205 2.03 -7.58 28.71
C GLN A 205 0.63 -7.82 29.28
N ASN A 206 -0.30 -6.88 29.12
CA ASN A 206 -1.65 -6.96 29.69
C ASN A 206 -2.63 -7.80 28.84
N GLY A 207 -2.10 -8.82 28.17
CA GLY A 207 -2.67 -9.51 27.02
C GLY A 207 -4.11 -10.02 27.17
N SER A 208 -5.07 -9.17 26.79
CA SER A 208 -6.38 -9.53 26.25
C SER A 208 -7.14 -8.25 25.97
N HIS A 209 -6.79 -7.56 24.89
CA HIS A 209 -7.52 -6.37 24.47
C HIS A 209 -8.32 -6.69 23.22
N GLU A 210 -9.65 -6.65 23.35
CA GLU A 210 -10.55 -6.69 22.21
C GLU A 210 -10.54 -5.34 21.50
N ALA A 211 -10.89 -5.33 20.21
CA ALA A 211 -10.85 -4.13 19.38
C ALA A 211 -11.68 -2.96 19.95
N ALA A 212 -12.71 -3.28 20.75
CA ALA A 212 -13.64 -2.33 21.36
C ALA A 212 -13.07 -1.58 22.57
N ASP A 213 -12.09 -2.12 23.30
CA ASP A 213 -11.50 -1.42 24.45
C ASP A 213 -10.56 -0.28 24.01
N PHE A 214 -10.00 -0.40 22.81
CA PHE A 214 -9.00 0.52 22.29
C PHE A 214 -9.53 1.93 21.99
N SER A 215 -10.82 2.08 21.66
CA SER A 215 -11.40 3.41 21.40
C SER A 215 -11.37 4.32 22.63
N ASN A 216 -11.42 3.74 23.83
CA ASN A 216 -11.40 4.48 25.09
C ASN A 216 -10.00 4.98 25.48
N TRP A 217 -8.95 4.46 24.84
CA TRP A 217 -7.55 4.80 25.15
C TRP A 217 -6.94 5.79 24.14
N LEU A 218 -7.66 6.08 23.05
CA LEU A 218 -7.22 7.05 22.06
C LEU A 218 -7.44 8.47 22.58
N ILE A 219 -6.36 9.26 22.61
CA ILE A 219 -6.47 10.70 22.82
C ILE A 219 -7.09 11.30 21.56
N SER A 220 -8.32 11.79 21.66
CA SER A 220 -8.94 12.56 20.58
C SER A 220 -8.32 13.96 20.53
N LEU A 221 -7.65 14.27 19.43
CA LEU A 221 -7.15 15.61 19.11
C LEU A 221 -8.11 16.38 18.20
N GLN A 222 -9.36 15.91 18.07
CA GLN A 222 -10.36 16.64 17.30
C GLN A 222 -10.59 18.01 17.96
N PRO A 223 -10.71 19.09 17.16
CA PRO A 223 -11.09 20.38 17.72
C PRO A 223 -12.41 20.23 18.47
N PRO A 224 -12.60 20.94 19.60
CA PRO A 224 -13.89 20.98 20.28
C PRO A 224 -14.96 21.34 19.27
N ALA A 225 -16.11 20.64 19.31
CA ALA A 225 -17.25 21.04 18.49
C ALA A 225 -17.56 22.50 18.85
N ASP A 226 -17.54 23.40 17.87
CA ASP A 226 -17.85 24.81 18.08
C ASP A 226 -19.17 24.92 18.83
N THR A 227 -19.10 25.24 20.12
CA THR A 227 -20.18 25.92 20.81
C THR A 227 -20.36 27.22 20.05
N LEU A 228 -21.33 27.23 19.14
CA LEU A 228 -21.87 28.44 18.54
C LEU A 228 -22.07 29.43 19.69
N LEU A 229 -21.18 30.41 19.78
CA LEU A 229 -21.35 31.59 20.59
C LEU A 229 -22.65 32.22 20.10
N ASN A 230 -23.70 32.07 20.90
CA ASN A 230 -24.88 32.90 20.85
C ASN A 230 -24.45 34.33 21.19
N ASP A 231 -23.83 35.03 20.24
CA ASP A 231 -23.73 36.49 20.27
C ASP A 231 -24.93 37.04 19.50
N ASN A 232 -26.09 37.06 20.17
CA ASN A 232 -27.14 38.02 19.87
C ASN A 232 -27.07 39.13 20.95
N PRO A 233 -26.88 40.41 20.60
CA PRO A 233 -27.35 41.50 21.45
C PRO A 233 -28.88 41.55 21.49
#